data_AF-A0A3N5PWE8-F1
#
_entry.id   AF-A0A3N5PWE8-F1
#
_cell.length_a   1.000
_cell.length_b   1.000
_cell.length_c   1.000
_cell.angle_alpha   90.00
_cell.angle_beta   90.00
_cell.angle_gamma   90.00
#
_symmetry.space_group_name_H-M   'P 1'
#
loop_
_entity.id
_entity.type
_entity.pdbx_description
1 polymer ?
#
loop_
_entity_poly.entity_id
_entity_poly.type
_entity_poly.pdbx_seq_one_letter_code
_entity_poly.pdbx_strand_id
1 'polypeptide(L)'
;MPWAHAQDHARLEGVWSSTLTTPEDPRWRIEDHLCGMCTPSEYEHLQRLLADPANRDRGLRELQQEARTTSRLEIDQLVTAAARERFASITQPADGSATCDPPSLLVAASGGPLPVSIELRDDHVILHNQHWNVVRTVRLSNAAPIATGEPSLYGNATARLEGSTLIVESVNLLPIATTEAVTTAKARVVERYTANEDGSRLDLEVAIDDPDTYREPRIWYRPRMRTSDVQIVEDDPCANLEE
;
A
#
# COMPACT_ATOMS: atom_id res chain seq x y z
N MET A 1 1.54 24.53 -21.17
CA MET A 1 0.09 24.24 -21.07
C MET A 1 -0.23 23.85 -19.62
N PRO A 2 -0.61 24.78 -18.75
CA PRO A 2 -0.86 24.48 -17.33
C PRO A 2 -2.19 23.72 -17.06
N TRP A 3 -3.10 23.65 -18.03
CA TRP A 3 -4.46 23.11 -17.83
C TRP A 3 -4.55 21.58 -17.93
N ALA A 4 -3.62 20.91 -18.63
CA ALA A 4 -3.61 19.45 -18.76
C ALA A 4 -3.22 18.77 -17.43
N HIS A 5 -2.17 19.29 -16.77
CA HIS A 5 -1.69 18.75 -15.49
C HIS A 5 -2.73 18.87 -14.36
N ALA A 6 -3.53 19.94 -14.34
CA ALA A 6 -4.58 20.10 -13.33
C ALA A 6 -5.70 19.07 -13.48
N GLN A 7 -6.07 18.69 -14.71
CA GLN A 7 -7.09 17.66 -14.96
C GLN A 7 -6.59 16.25 -14.61
N ASP A 8 -5.30 15.96 -14.84
CA ASP A 8 -4.72 14.65 -14.52
C ASP A 8 -4.70 14.41 -13.00
N HIS A 9 -4.42 15.45 -12.19
CA HIS A 9 -4.36 15.33 -10.74
C HIS A 9 -5.74 15.23 -10.08
N ALA A 10 -6.76 15.86 -10.66
CA ALA A 10 -8.15 15.75 -10.16
C ALA A 10 -8.67 14.31 -10.15
N ARG A 11 -8.10 13.43 -11.00
CA ARG A 11 -8.42 11.99 -11.01
C ARG A 11 -7.95 11.25 -9.77
N LEU A 12 -7.07 11.82 -8.95
CA LEU A 12 -6.58 11.24 -7.70
C LEU A 12 -7.52 11.52 -6.53
N GLU A 13 -8.22 12.66 -6.54
CA GLU A 13 -9.01 13.13 -5.39
C GLU A 13 -10.28 12.31 -5.21
N GLY A 14 -10.58 11.87 -3.99
CA GLY A 14 -11.80 11.12 -3.68
C GLY A 14 -11.55 9.93 -2.76
N VAL A 15 -12.58 9.08 -2.64
CA VAL A 15 -12.56 7.88 -1.79
C VAL A 15 -12.33 6.64 -2.64
N TRP A 16 -11.45 5.76 -2.13
CA TRP A 16 -10.90 4.61 -2.83
C TRP A 16 -11.09 3.34 -2.01
N SER A 17 -12.06 2.52 -2.41
CA SER A 17 -12.44 1.25 -1.77
C SER A 17 -11.58 0.08 -2.25
N SER A 18 -11.53 -0.97 -1.43
CA SER A 18 -10.84 -2.22 -1.74
C SER A 18 -11.84 -3.32 -2.14
N THR A 19 -11.32 -4.47 -2.55
CA THR A 19 -12.13 -5.67 -2.79
C THR A 19 -12.85 -6.17 -1.53
N LEU A 20 -12.42 -5.81 -0.31
CA LEU A 20 -13.15 -6.18 0.92
C LEU A 20 -14.42 -5.34 1.10
N THR A 21 -14.36 -4.05 0.77
CA THR A 21 -15.46 -3.10 1.02
C THR A 21 -16.40 -2.95 -0.17
N THR A 22 -15.95 -3.35 -1.36
CA THR A 22 -16.74 -3.34 -2.59
C THR A 22 -16.55 -4.63 -3.40
N PRO A 23 -16.77 -5.82 -2.84
CA PRO A 23 -16.45 -7.09 -3.50
C PRO A 23 -17.26 -7.32 -4.79
N GLU A 24 -18.43 -6.72 -4.91
CA GLU A 24 -19.33 -6.90 -6.06
C GLU A 24 -19.15 -5.82 -7.15
N ASP A 25 -18.19 -4.91 -7.00
CA ASP A 25 -17.96 -3.88 -8.03
C ASP A 25 -17.49 -4.54 -9.34
N PRO A 26 -18.22 -4.37 -10.46
CA PRO A 26 -17.93 -5.08 -11.70
C PRO A 26 -16.63 -4.62 -12.38
N ARG A 27 -16.01 -3.54 -11.90
CA ARG A 27 -14.71 -3.06 -12.41
C ARG A 27 -13.54 -3.90 -11.88
N TRP A 28 -13.75 -4.70 -10.84
CA TRP A 28 -12.71 -5.61 -10.34
C TRP A 28 -12.41 -6.72 -11.34
N ARG A 29 -11.12 -7.02 -11.47
CA ARG A 29 -10.66 -8.21 -12.19
C ARG A 29 -10.57 -9.39 -11.23
N ILE A 30 -10.60 -10.61 -11.76
CA ILE A 30 -10.44 -11.84 -10.94
C ILE A 30 -9.12 -11.77 -10.16
N GLU A 31 -8.06 -11.30 -10.80
CA GLU A 31 -6.75 -11.07 -10.21
C GLU A 31 -6.82 -10.16 -9.00
N ASP A 32 -7.59 -9.08 -9.05
CA ASP A 32 -7.68 -8.10 -7.96
C ASP A 32 -8.31 -8.73 -6.69
N HIS A 33 -9.19 -9.72 -6.83
CA HIS A 33 -9.73 -10.49 -5.70
C HIS A 33 -8.76 -11.52 -5.15
N LEU A 34 -7.95 -12.12 -6.02
CA LEU A 34 -6.94 -13.10 -5.64
C LEU A 34 -5.65 -12.41 -5.12
N CYS A 35 -5.49 -11.12 -5.40
CA CYS A 35 -4.30 -10.35 -5.12
C CYS A 35 -4.63 -9.03 -4.42
N GLY A 36 -4.74 -9.05 -3.08
CA GLY A 36 -4.96 -7.84 -2.28
C GLY A 36 -3.69 -7.02 -2.00
N MET A 37 -2.53 -7.69 -2.00
CA MET A 37 -1.17 -7.14 -1.94
C MET A 37 -0.25 -8.17 -2.60
N CYS A 38 0.23 -7.93 -3.81
CA CYS A 38 1.17 -8.87 -4.45
C CYS A 38 2.36 -8.16 -5.06
N THR A 39 3.45 -8.90 -5.19
CA THR A 39 4.57 -8.47 -6.03
C THR A 39 4.12 -8.35 -7.49
N PRO A 40 4.83 -7.52 -8.29
CA PRO A 40 4.62 -7.48 -9.73
C PRO A 40 4.63 -8.88 -10.38
N SER A 41 5.58 -9.73 -9.99
CA SER A 41 5.77 -11.06 -10.57
C SER A 41 4.63 -12.04 -10.26
N GLU A 42 4.06 -11.99 -9.05
CA GLU A 42 2.90 -12.80 -8.68
C GLU A 42 1.68 -12.37 -9.48
N TYR A 43 1.47 -11.06 -9.63
CA TYR A 43 0.37 -10.53 -10.43
C TYR A 43 0.46 -10.98 -11.90
N GLU A 44 1.63 -10.81 -12.52
CA GLU A 44 1.88 -11.25 -13.90
C GLU A 44 1.74 -12.77 -14.07
N HIS A 45 2.20 -13.55 -13.08
CA HIS A 45 2.05 -14.99 -13.12
C HIS A 45 0.58 -15.40 -13.04
N LEU A 46 -0.18 -14.79 -12.12
CA LEU A 46 -1.61 -15.04 -11.99
C LEU A 46 -2.37 -14.69 -13.26
N GLN A 47 -2.06 -13.56 -13.91
CA GLN A 47 -2.65 -13.19 -15.20
C GLN A 47 -2.39 -14.25 -16.26
N ARG A 48 -1.16 -14.78 -16.36
CA ARG A 48 -0.82 -15.86 -17.30
C ARG A 48 -1.60 -17.13 -17.00
N LEU A 49 -1.74 -17.50 -15.72
CA LEU A 49 -2.49 -18.68 -15.30
C LEU A 49 -3.97 -18.57 -15.67
N LEU A 50 -4.59 -17.41 -15.45
CA LEU A 50 -6.01 -17.17 -15.75
C LEU A 50 -6.28 -17.05 -17.25
N ALA A 51 -5.33 -16.53 -18.03
CA ALA A 51 -5.46 -16.40 -19.48
C ALA A 51 -5.32 -17.73 -20.24
N ASP A 52 -4.63 -18.72 -19.67
CA ASP A 52 -4.39 -20.01 -20.31
C ASP A 52 -5.64 -20.92 -20.27
N PRO A 53 -6.22 -21.29 -21.43
CA PRO A 53 -7.37 -22.19 -21.49
C PRO A 53 -7.15 -23.56 -20.82
N ALA A 54 -5.90 -24.03 -20.70
CA ALA A 54 -5.57 -25.28 -20.02
C ALA A 54 -5.90 -25.25 -18.52
N ASN A 55 -6.03 -24.06 -17.92
CA ASN A 55 -6.33 -23.89 -16.50
C ASN A 55 -7.82 -23.68 -16.21
N ARG A 56 -8.72 -23.78 -17.20
CA ARG A 56 -10.16 -23.50 -17.02
C ARG A 56 -10.88 -24.39 -16.00
N ASP A 57 -10.42 -25.62 -15.85
CA ASP A 57 -10.99 -26.59 -14.90
C ASP A 57 -10.30 -26.56 -13.53
N ARG A 58 -9.27 -25.71 -13.36
CA ARG A 58 -8.53 -25.58 -12.09
C ARG A 58 -9.21 -24.58 -11.16
N GLY A 59 -9.11 -24.82 -9.86
CA GLY A 59 -9.70 -23.93 -8.87
C GLY A 59 -8.93 -22.62 -8.73
N LEU A 60 -9.61 -21.48 -8.56
CA LEU A 60 -8.95 -20.18 -8.39
C LEU A 60 -7.97 -20.13 -7.20
N ARG A 61 -8.27 -20.83 -6.10
CA ARG A 61 -7.36 -20.95 -4.95
C ARG A 61 -6.07 -21.70 -5.29
N GLU A 62 -6.15 -22.68 -6.17
CA GLU A 62 -4.99 -23.44 -6.64
C GLU A 62 -4.08 -22.53 -7.48
N LEU A 63 -4.65 -21.80 -8.44
CA LEU A 63 -3.91 -20.84 -9.27
C LEU A 63 -3.28 -19.73 -8.44
N GLN A 64 -4.01 -19.21 -7.45
CA GLN A 64 -3.49 -18.22 -6.50
C GLN A 64 -2.30 -18.75 -5.70
N GLN A 65 -2.36 -20.00 -5.20
CA GLN A 65 -1.26 -20.60 -4.44
C GLN A 65 -0.01 -20.82 -5.31
N GLU A 66 -0.21 -21.19 -6.58
CA GLU A 66 0.87 -21.32 -7.55
C GLU A 66 1.56 -19.96 -7.80
N ALA A 67 0.79 -18.90 -8.06
CA ALA A 67 1.32 -17.56 -8.25
C ALA A 67 2.05 -17.03 -6.99
N ARG A 68 1.48 -17.24 -5.79
CA ARG A 68 2.10 -16.89 -4.50
C ARG A 68 3.44 -17.58 -4.27
N THR A 69 3.62 -18.78 -4.80
CA THR A 69 4.88 -19.51 -4.67
C THR A 69 6.00 -18.80 -5.44
N THR A 70 5.69 -18.16 -6.58
CA THR A 70 6.65 -17.32 -7.31
C THR A 70 7.11 -16.13 -6.47
N SER A 71 6.17 -15.35 -5.92
CA SER A 71 6.48 -14.21 -5.03
C SER A 71 7.30 -14.62 -3.80
N ARG A 72 6.97 -15.74 -3.16
CA ARG A 72 7.72 -16.25 -2.01
C ARG A 72 9.20 -16.53 -2.34
N LEU A 73 9.46 -17.14 -3.49
CA LEU A 73 10.82 -17.45 -3.93
C LEU A 73 11.61 -16.17 -4.25
N GLU A 74 10.98 -15.18 -4.87
CA GLU A 74 11.58 -13.88 -5.14
C GLU A 74 11.93 -13.15 -3.83
N ILE A 75 11.00 -13.08 -2.89
CA ILE A 75 11.23 -12.44 -1.59
C ILE A 75 12.39 -13.12 -0.84
N ASP A 76 12.50 -14.45 -0.86
CA ASP A 76 13.62 -15.15 -0.21
C ASP A 76 14.99 -14.82 -0.85
N GLN A 77 15.02 -14.59 -2.17
CA GLN A 77 16.24 -14.16 -2.86
C GLN A 77 16.57 -12.68 -2.58
N LEU A 78 15.54 -11.85 -2.42
CA LEU A 78 15.63 -10.42 -2.15
C LEU A 78 16.17 -10.12 -0.75
N VAL A 79 15.78 -10.90 0.25
CA VAL A 79 16.08 -10.65 1.67
C VAL A 79 17.55 -10.97 2.00
N THR A 80 18.21 -10.08 2.76
CA THR A 80 19.57 -10.31 3.26
C THR A 80 19.61 -11.43 4.31
N ALA A 81 20.77 -12.05 4.51
CA ALA A 81 20.90 -13.10 5.54
C ALA A 81 20.51 -12.60 6.94
N ALA A 82 20.92 -11.39 7.31
CA ALA A 82 20.57 -10.77 8.59
C ALA A 82 19.06 -10.48 8.72
N ALA A 83 18.40 -10.07 7.65
CA ALA A 83 16.96 -9.85 7.67
C ALA A 83 16.15 -11.13 7.74
N ARG A 84 16.65 -12.26 7.19
CA ARG A 84 15.97 -13.57 7.30
C ARG A 84 15.79 -13.99 8.76
N GLU A 85 16.76 -13.73 9.62
CA GLU A 85 16.66 -13.99 11.07
C GLU A 85 15.59 -13.11 11.72
N ARG A 86 15.51 -11.82 11.35
CA ARG A 86 14.47 -10.91 11.84
C ARG A 86 13.08 -11.39 11.44
N PHE A 87 12.89 -11.77 10.16
CA PHE A 87 11.64 -12.37 9.69
C PHE A 87 11.27 -13.64 10.47
N ALA A 88 12.24 -14.54 10.71
CA ALA A 88 12.00 -15.76 11.49
C ALA A 88 11.63 -15.49 12.96
N SER A 89 12.03 -14.34 13.50
CA SER A 89 11.70 -13.93 14.87
C SER A 89 10.33 -13.25 15.01
N ILE A 90 9.67 -12.90 13.90
CA ILE A 90 8.33 -12.32 13.94
C ILE A 90 7.34 -13.42 14.32
N THR A 91 6.92 -13.41 15.57
CA THR A 91 5.66 -14.03 15.98
C THR A 91 4.54 -13.17 15.44
N GLN A 92 3.52 -13.79 14.83
CA GLN A 92 2.32 -13.09 14.37
C GLN A 92 1.85 -12.17 15.50
N PRO A 93 1.88 -10.83 15.30
CA PRO A 93 1.46 -9.92 16.35
C PRO A 93 0.02 -10.27 16.73
N ALA A 94 -0.33 -10.05 18.00
CA ALA A 94 -1.73 -9.84 18.33
C ALA A 94 -2.26 -8.75 17.37
N ASP A 95 -3.52 -8.86 16.94
CA ASP A 95 -4.16 -7.78 16.20
C ASP A 95 -3.88 -6.47 16.95
N GLY A 96 -3.18 -5.52 16.32
CA GLY A 96 -2.75 -4.30 17.00
C GLY A 96 -3.92 -3.55 17.61
N SER A 97 -5.13 -3.72 17.05
CA SER A 97 -6.36 -3.15 17.60
C SER A 97 -6.72 -3.72 18.98
N ALA A 98 -6.25 -4.92 19.31
CA ALA A 98 -6.40 -5.52 20.63
C ALA A 98 -5.47 -4.88 21.68
N THR A 99 -4.38 -4.23 21.27
CA THR A 99 -3.42 -3.56 22.17
C THR A 99 -3.40 -2.04 22.02
N CYS A 100 -4.17 -1.49 21.08
CA CYS A 100 -4.20 -0.06 20.76
C CYS A 100 -2.84 0.55 20.39
N ASP A 101 -1.96 -0.27 19.83
CA ASP A 101 -0.70 0.21 19.29
C ASP A 101 -0.94 0.80 17.89
N PRO A 102 -0.62 2.10 17.65
CA PRO A 102 -0.87 2.70 16.35
C PRO A 102 -0.11 1.97 15.24
N PRO A 103 -0.70 1.85 14.04
CA PRO A 103 -0.12 1.05 12.97
C PRO A 103 1.14 1.72 12.42
N SER A 104 2.08 0.90 11.97
CA SER A 104 3.20 1.38 11.14
C SER A 104 2.71 1.93 9.79
N LEU A 105 3.55 2.72 9.12
CA LEU A 105 3.28 3.25 7.78
C LEU A 105 2.77 2.19 6.80
N LEU A 106 3.38 1.00 6.75
CA LEU A 106 2.98 -0.04 5.79
C LEU A 106 1.59 -0.61 6.09
N VAL A 107 1.25 -0.75 7.37
CA VAL A 107 -0.09 -1.20 7.78
C VAL A 107 -1.13 -0.14 7.44
N ALA A 108 -0.85 1.13 7.74
CA ALA A 108 -1.75 2.24 7.45
C ALA A 108 -1.97 2.45 5.93
N ALA A 109 -0.88 2.53 5.15
CA ALA A 109 -0.92 2.87 3.73
C ALA A 109 -1.41 1.71 2.85
N SER A 110 -0.89 0.49 3.06
CA SER A 110 -1.15 -0.64 2.18
C SER A 110 -1.73 -1.87 2.86
N GLY A 111 -1.67 -2.01 4.18
CA GLY A 111 -2.20 -3.18 4.90
C GLY A 111 -3.71 -3.12 5.16
N GLY A 112 -4.27 -1.92 5.39
CA GLY A 112 -5.65 -1.76 5.85
C GLY A 112 -6.72 -2.00 4.78
N PRO A 113 -7.77 -2.81 5.02
CA PRO A 113 -8.77 -3.13 3.99
C PRO A 113 -9.85 -2.06 3.79
N LEU A 114 -9.98 -1.12 4.73
CA LEU A 114 -10.98 -0.06 4.67
C LEU A 114 -10.62 1.02 3.62
N PRO A 115 -11.60 1.86 3.22
CA PRO A 115 -11.39 2.89 2.20
C PRO A 115 -10.29 3.89 2.61
N VAL A 116 -9.70 4.52 1.60
CA VAL A 116 -8.72 5.60 1.76
C VAL A 116 -9.23 6.81 0.99
N SER A 117 -9.16 8.01 1.56
CA SER A 117 -9.37 9.24 0.81
C SER A 117 -8.05 9.93 0.48
N ILE A 118 -8.03 10.58 -0.67
CA ILE A 118 -6.97 11.48 -1.12
C ILE A 118 -7.63 12.83 -1.37
N GLU A 119 -7.13 13.88 -0.72
CA GLU A 119 -7.54 15.26 -0.95
C GLU A 119 -6.31 16.10 -1.30
N LEU A 120 -6.35 16.78 -2.44
CA LEU A 120 -5.26 17.64 -2.87
C LEU A 120 -5.53 19.09 -2.46
N ARG A 121 -4.54 19.73 -1.87
CA ARG A 121 -4.53 21.17 -1.56
C ARG A 121 -3.39 21.83 -2.31
N ASP A 122 -3.34 23.17 -2.27
CA ASP A 122 -2.36 23.94 -3.02
C ASP A 122 -0.89 23.59 -2.66
N ASP A 123 -0.62 23.28 -1.39
CA ASP A 123 0.73 23.04 -0.86
C ASP A 123 0.91 21.69 -0.17
N HIS A 124 -0.14 20.86 -0.09
CA HIS A 124 -0.08 19.55 0.56
C HIS A 124 -1.16 18.59 0.02
N VAL A 125 -1.00 17.32 0.36
CA VAL A 125 -2.02 16.28 0.20
C VAL A 125 -2.44 15.76 1.57
N ILE A 126 -3.72 15.48 1.72
CA ILE A 126 -4.26 14.78 2.89
C ILE A 126 -4.59 13.35 2.47
N LEU A 127 -3.97 12.39 3.12
CA LEU A 127 -4.25 10.96 2.97
C LEU A 127 -4.97 10.48 4.22
N HIS A 128 -6.24 10.11 4.09
CA HIS A 128 -7.03 9.57 5.20
C HIS A 128 -7.25 8.08 5.01
N ASN A 129 -6.57 7.27 5.81
CA ASN A 129 -6.75 5.83 5.81
C ASN A 129 -7.78 5.50 6.87
N GLN A 130 -8.97 5.06 6.46
CA GLN A 130 -10.04 4.75 7.43
C GLN A 130 -9.63 3.63 8.38
N HIS A 131 -8.82 2.67 7.89
CA HIS A 131 -8.24 1.67 8.77
C HIS A 131 -7.30 2.38 9.76
N TRP A 132 -7.62 2.27 11.06
CA TRP A 132 -6.99 3.01 12.16
C TRP A 132 -7.20 4.53 12.16
N ASN A 133 -8.10 5.03 11.31
CA ASN A 133 -8.41 6.45 11.21
C ASN A 133 -7.14 7.34 11.08
N VAL A 134 -6.15 6.86 10.32
CA VAL A 134 -4.84 7.51 10.18
C VAL A 134 -4.91 8.61 9.12
N VAL A 135 -4.79 9.86 9.57
CA VAL A 135 -4.71 11.04 8.72
C VAL A 135 -3.26 11.51 8.58
N ARG A 136 -2.74 11.51 7.35
CA ARG A 136 -1.40 12.02 7.02
C ARG A 136 -1.53 13.27 6.15
N THR A 137 -1.04 14.39 6.67
CA THR A 137 -0.87 15.63 5.89
C THR A 137 0.56 15.69 5.36
N VAL A 138 0.74 15.60 4.05
CA VAL A 138 2.06 15.52 3.42
C VAL A 138 2.28 16.71 2.50
N ARG A 139 3.33 17.50 2.76
CA ARG A 139 3.64 18.69 1.97
C ARG A 139 4.02 18.32 0.53
N LEU A 140 3.48 19.06 -0.44
CA LEU A 140 3.91 18.99 -1.83
C LEU A 140 5.27 19.69 -2.00
N SER A 141 6.26 18.96 -2.53
CA SER A 141 7.65 19.40 -2.63
C SER A 141 8.41 18.60 -3.68
N ASN A 142 9.17 19.30 -4.53
CA ASN A 142 10.11 18.66 -5.45
C ASN A 142 11.40 18.18 -4.75
N ALA A 143 11.66 18.65 -3.52
CA ALA A 143 12.76 18.14 -2.71
C ALA A 143 12.32 16.85 -2.01
N ALA A 144 13.21 15.87 -2.02
CA ALA A 144 13.09 14.62 -1.26
C ALA A 144 12.95 14.90 0.25
N PRO A 145 12.32 13.99 1.01
CA PRO A 145 12.19 14.17 2.44
C PRO A 145 13.56 14.01 3.11
N ILE A 146 13.78 14.76 4.18
CA ILE A 146 15.01 14.74 4.96
C ILE A 146 14.68 14.13 6.31
N ALA A 147 15.51 13.19 6.77
CA ALA A 147 15.40 12.62 8.09
C ALA A 147 15.78 13.66 9.15
N THR A 148 14.80 14.11 9.93
CA THR A 148 14.98 15.14 10.96
C THR A 148 14.21 14.77 12.23
N GLY A 149 14.82 15.01 13.39
CA GLY A 149 14.23 14.69 14.68
C GLY A 149 14.23 13.18 14.97
N GLU A 150 13.47 12.79 16.00
CA GLU A 150 13.31 11.38 16.37
C GLU A 150 12.49 10.62 15.31
N PRO A 151 12.82 9.35 15.02
CA PRO A 151 12.02 8.51 14.14
C PRO A 151 10.58 8.34 14.64
N SER A 152 9.63 8.16 13.73
CA SER A 152 8.22 7.92 14.07
C SER A 152 7.57 6.85 13.19
N LEU A 153 6.35 6.42 13.53
CA LEU A 153 5.62 5.39 12.78
C LEU A 153 5.34 5.78 11.31
N TYR A 154 5.25 7.07 11.03
CA TYR A 154 4.94 7.63 9.71
C TYR A 154 6.10 8.45 9.11
N GLY A 155 7.16 8.68 9.90
CA GLY A 155 8.39 9.31 9.45
C GLY A 155 8.25 10.77 9.02
N ASN A 156 9.27 11.26 8.32
CA ASN A 156 9.23 12.52 7.59
C ASN A 156 8.86 12.21 6.14
N ALA A 157 7.84 12.88 5.61
CA ALA A 157 7.33 12.62 4.27
C ALA A 157 7.22 13.88 3.41
N THR A 158 7.40 13.70 2.10
CA THR A 158 7.09 14.70 1.08
C THR A 158 6.35 14.06 -0.07
N ALA A 159 5.48 14.82 -0.72
CA ALA A 159 4.69 14.38 -1.84
C ALA A 159 5.03 15.17 -3.10
N ARG A 160 4.86 14.57 -4.26
CA ARG A 160 4.96 15.25 -5.57
C ARG A 160 4.04 14.58 -6.58
N LEU A 161 3.66 15.33 -7.60
CA LEU A 161 2.74 14.88 -8.64
C LEU A 161 3.51 14.71 -9.96
N GLU A 162 3.31 13.57 -10.63
CA GLU A 162 3.86 13.25 -11.95
C GLU A 162 2.76 12.65 -12.83
N GLY A 163 2.25 13.40 -13.81
CA GLY A 163 1.16 12.91 -14.66
C GLY A 163 -0.09 12.63 -13.82
N SER A 164 -0.64 11.42 -13.89
CA SER A 164 -1.77 10.99 -13.04
C SER A 164 -1.34 10.27 -11.76
N THR A 165 -0.08 10.46 -11.32
CA THR A 165 0.50 9.75 -10.17
C THR A 165 0.88 10.71 -9.05
N LEU A 166 0.36 10.46 -7.85
CA LEU A 166 0.84 11.05 -6.61
C LEU A 166 1.93 10.14 -6.02
N ILE A 167 3.09 10.73 -5.69
CA ILE A 167 4.24 10.00 -5.18
C ILE A 167 4.57 10.56 -3.81
N VAL A 168 4.42 9.73 -2.79
CA VAL A 168 4.73 10.04 -1.40
C VAL A 168 5.97 9.27 -1.00
N GLU A 169 6.98 9.98 -0.54
CA GLU A 169 8.24 9.43 -0.10
C GLU A 169 8.40 9.69 1.39
N SER A 170 8.73 8.65 2.16
CA SER A 170 8.85 8.68 3.62
C SER A 170 10.20 8.13 4.09
N VAL A 171 10.83 8.80 5.04
CA VAL A 171 12.11 8.42 5.70
C VAL A 171 12.02 8.65 7.21
N ASN A 172 13.07 8.33 7.98
CA ASN A 172 13.09 8.48 9.44
C ASN A 172 11.95 7.71 10.13
N LEU A 173 11.73 6.49 9.64
CA LEU A 173 10.68 5.60 10.13
C LEU A 173 11.20 4.79 11.31
N LEU A 174 10.33 4.53 12.28
CA LEU A 174 10.56 3.44 13.22
C LEU A 174 10.67 2.12 12.45
N PRO A 175 11.56 1.20 12.84
CA PRO A 175 11.66 -0.12 12.23
C PRO A 175 10.30 -0.82 12.18
N ILE A 176 9.95 -1.31 11.01
CA ILE A 176 8.69 -2.01 10.75
C ILE A 176 8.95 -3.50 10.87
N ALA A 177 8.06 -4.22 11.55
CA ALA A 177 8.12 -5.67 11.66
C ALA A 177 6.70 -6.23 11.50
N THR A 178 6.41 -6.76 10.32
CA THR A 178 5.12 -7.37 9.96
C THR A 178 5.38 -8.69 9.26
N THR A 179 4.36 -9.55 9.16
CA THR A 179 4.45 -10.79 8.38
C THR A 179 4.79 -10.53 6.92
N GLU A 180 4.36 -9.36 6.41
CA GLU A 180 4.68 -8.94 5.06
C GLU A 180 6.11 -8.42 4.99
N ALA A 181 6.47 -7.36 5.72
CA ALA A 181 7.77 -6.68 5.59
C ALA A 181 8.48 -6.41 6.91
N VAL A 182 9.81 -6.36 6.84
CA VAL A 182 10.73 -5.93 7.90
C VAL A 182 11.50 -4.74 7.39
N THR A 183 11.80 -3.78 8.24
CA THR A 183 12.69 -2.66 7.91
C THR A 183 13.62 -2.29 9.06
N THR A 184 14.66 -1.54 8.74
CA THR A 184 15.53 -0.83 9.68
C THR A 184 15.23 0.66 9.67
N ALA A 185 15.91 1.41 10.55
CA ALA A 185 15.83 2.88 10.57
C ALA A 185 16.37 3.55 9.27
N LYS A 186 17.04 2.79 8.39
CA LYS A 186 17.53 3.28 7.08
C LYS A 186 16.46 3.21 5.98
N ALA A 187 15.31 2.64 6.28
CA ALA A 187 14.29 2.42 5.25
C ALA A 187 13.74 3.73 4.68
N ARG A 188 13.59 3.71 3.37
CA ARG A 188 12.85 4.67 2.57
C ARG A 188 11.65 3.94 1.98
N VAL A 189 10.46 4.50 2.21
CA VAL A 189 9.21 3.95 1.64
C VAL A 189 8.68 4.93 0.60
N VAL A 190 8.38 4.41 -0.58
CA VAL A 190 7.78 5.18 -1.68
C VAL A 190 6.40 4.61 -1.99
N GLU A 191 5.36 5.42 -1.85
CA GLU A 191 3.99 5.10 -2.23
C GLU A 191 3.69 5.83 -3.56
N ARG A 192 3.32 5.11 -4.61
CA ARG A 192 2.86 5.68 -5.89
C ARG A 192 1.39 5.37 -6.09
N TYR A 193 0.55 6.39 -5.98
CA TYR A 193 -0.88 6.31 -6.22
C TYR A 193 -1.16 6.76 -7.65
N THR A 194 -1.49 5.82 -8.56
CA THR A 194 -1.71 6.13 -9.98
C THR A 194 -3.17 5.97 -10.34
N ALA A 195 -3.83 7.08 -10.73
CA ALA A 195 -5.18 7.03 -11.26
C ALA A 195 -5.15 6.68 -12.76
N ASN A 196 -6.07 5.82 -13.18
CA ASN A 196 -6.27 5.53 -14.60
C ASN A 196 -6.99 6.70 -15.31
N GLU A 197 -7.09 6.63 -16.64
CA GLU A 197 -7.56 7.74 -17.48
C GLU A 197 -8.99 8.19 -17.19
N ASP A 198 -9.89 7.27 -16.84
CA ASP A 198 -11.27 7.59 -16.48
C ASP A 198 -11.45 7.92 -14.98
N GLY A 199 -10.37 7.85 -14.18
CA GLY A 199 -10.36 8.12 -12.75
C GLY A 199 -11.12 7.09 -11.91
N SER A 200 -11.53 5.96 -12.47
CA SER A 200 -12.33 4.94 -11.77
C SER A 200 -11.50 3.94 -10.97
N ARG A 201 -10.21 3.79 -11.30
CA ARG A 201 -9.26 2.88 -10.66
C ARG A 201 -8.02 3.64 -10.18
N LEU A 202 -7.55 3.28 -9.00
CA LEU A 202 -6.28 3.73 -8.45
C LEU A 202 -5.41 2.52 -8.15
N ASP A 203 -4.23 2.45 -8.75
CA ASP A 203 -3.24 1.44 -8.40
C ASP A 203 -2.22 2.06 -7.45
N LEU A 204 -2.13 1.52 -6.23
CA LEU A 204 -1.10 1.85 -5.26
C LEU A 204 0.09 0.89 -5.44
N GLU A 205 1.25 1.43 -5.81
CA GLU A 205 2.55 0.73 -5.67
C GLU A 205 3.21 1.17 -4.37
N VAL A 206 3.70 0.22 -3.59
CA VAL A 206 4.57 0.52 -2.44
C VAL A 206 5.93 -0.12 -2.67
N ALA A 207 6.98 0.68 -2.59
CA ALA A 207 8.36 0.24 -2.65
C ALA A 207 9.06 0.52 -1.32
N ILE A 208 9.76 -0.49 -0.78
CA ILE A 208 10.68 -0.33 0.35
C ILE A 208 12.11 -0.44 -0.15
N ASP A 209 12.88 0.62 0.00
CA ASP A 209 14.33 0.60 -0.15
C ASP A 209 14.98 0.60 1.25
N ASP A 210 15.58 -0.52 1.62
CA ASP A 210 16.31 -0.69 2.88
C ASP A 210 17.50 -1.64 2.63
N PRO A 211 18.71 -1.11 2.37
CA PRO A 211 19.85 -1.91 1.94
C PRO A 211 20.36 -2.89 3.01
N ASP A 212 19.99 -2.70 4.28
CA ASP A 212 20.32 -3.63 5.36
C ASP A 212 19.36 -4.85 5.37
N THR A 213 18.21 -4.74 4.68
CA THR A 213 17.15 -5.74 4.67
C THR A 213 16.95 -6.39 3.30
N TYR A 214 16.96 -5.61 2.23
CA TYR A 214 16.67 -6.04 0.86
C TYR A 214 17.83 -5.71 -0.07
N ARG A 215 18.11 -6.60 -1.03
CA ARG A 215 19.19 -6.42 -2.03
C ARG A 215 18.86 -5.37 -3.10
N GLU A 216 17.57 -5.16 -3.32
CA GLU A 216 16.96 -4.16 -4.21
C GLU A 216 15.60 -3.76 -3.60
N PRO A 217 14.91 -2.72 -4.11
CA PRO A 217 13.65 -2.31 -3.53
C PRO A 217 12.60 -3.42 -3.57
N ARG A 218 11.95 -3.68 -2.44
CA ARG A 218 10.80 -4.60 -2.38
C ARG A 218 9.54 -3.88 -2.80
N ILE A 219 8.82 -4.43 -3.79
CA ILE A 219 7.67 -3.77 -4.41
C ILE A 219 6.42 -4.65 -4.30
N TRP A 220 5.27 -4.04 -4.04
CA TRP A 220 3.96 -4.66 -4.26
C TRP A 220 2.91 -3.67 -4.74
N TYR A 221 1.85 -4.20 -5.33
CA TYR A 221 0.70 -3.45 -5.82
C TYR A 221 -0.55 -3.73 -5.00
N ARG A 222 -1.40 -2.71 -4.95
CA ARG A 222 -2.72 -2.78 -4.34
C ARG A 222 -3.72 -1.94 -5.12
N PRO A 223 -4.67 -2.57 -5.83
CA PRO A 223 -5.65 -1.83 -6.58
C PRO A 223 -6.79 -1.34 -5.68
N ARG A 224 -7.38 -0.21 -6.05
CA ARG A 224 -8.53 0.42 -5.40
C ARG A 224 -9.52 0.92 -6.44
N MET A 225 -10.81 0.92 -6.10
CA MET A 225 -11.88 1.46 -6.94
C MET A 225 -12.42 2.76 -6.36
N ARG A 226 -12.67 3.74 -7.23
CA ARG A 226 -13.32 4.99 -6.84
C ARG A 226 -14.75 4.73 -6.40
N THR A 227 -15.12 5.25 -5.24
CA THR A 227 -16.46 5.11 -4.64
C THR A 227 -16.96 6.46 -4.15
N SER A 228 -17.67 7.19 -5.01
CA SER A 228 -18.13 8.57 -4.70
C SER A 228 -19.25 8.63 -3.66
N ASP A 229 -19.95 7.52 -3.44
CA ASP A 229 -21.04 7.36 -2.48
C ASP A 229 -20.56 6.90 -1.09
N VAL A 230 -19.32 6.41 -0.99
CA VAL A 230 -18.70 6.00 0.27
C VAL A 230 -18.10 7.23 0.94
N GLN A 231 -18.29 7.34 2.26
CA GLN A 231 -17.66 8.35 3.10
C GLN A 231 -16.67 7.65 4.03
N ILE A 232 -15.56 8.32 4.32
CA ILE A 232 -14.67 7.88 5.40
C ILE A 232 -15.40 8.08 6.71
N VAL A 233 -15.54 7.01 7.48
CA VAL A 233 -16.06 7.08 8.84
C VAL A 233 -14.90 7.43 9.77
N GLU A 234 -15.06 8.48 10.55
CA GLU A 234 -14.15 8.78 11.66
C GLU A 234 -14.58 7.94 12.87
N ASP A 235 -13.97 6.78 13.03
CA ASP A 235 -14.11 5.94 14.21
C ASP A 235 -12.79 5.84 14.97
N ASP A 236 -12.87 5.81 16.31
CA ASP A 236 -11.74 5.44 17.14
C ASP A 236 -11.79 3.93 17.39
N PRO A 237 -10.90 3.13 16.76
CA PRO A 237 -10.90 1.68 16.92
C PRO A 237 -10.60 1.25 18.37
N CYS A 238 -10.11 2.16 19.21
CA CYS A 238 -9.69 1.92 20.59
C CYS A 238 -10.67 2.41 21.65
N ALA A 239 -11.73 3.13 21.28
CA ALA A 239 -12.66 3.73 22.23
C ALA A 239 -13.32 2.74 23.20
N ASN A 240 -13.44 1.46 22.82
CA ASN A 240 -14.09 0.42 23.64
C ASN A 240 -13.15 -0.29 24.62
N LEU A 241 -11.85 0.07 24.67
CA LEU A 241 -10.87 -0.52 25.59
C LEU A 241 -10.59 0.35 26.83
N GLU A 242 -11.23 1.51 26.93
CA GLU A 242 -11.13 2.43 28.08
C GLU A 242 -12.22 2.18 29.17
N GLU A 243 -13.04 1.12 29.04
CA GLU A 243 -14.04 0.68 30.04
C GLU A 243 -13.55 -0.50 30.90
#